data_AF-A0A8T1UFE7-F1
#
_entry.id   AF-A0A8T1UFE7-F1
#
_cell.length_a   1.000
_cell.length_b   1.000
_cell.length_c   1.000
_cell.angle_alpha   90.00
_cell.angle_beta   90.00
_cell.angle_gamma   90.00
#
_symmetry.space_group_name_H-M   'P 1'
#
loop_
_entity.id
_entity.type
_entity.pdbx_description
1 polymer ?
#
loop_
_entity_poly.entity_id
_entity_poly.type
_entity_poly.pdbx_seq_one_letter_code
_entity_poly.pdbx_strand_id
1 'polypeptide(L)'
;MEDLETSATLEFHGARYVVTVQVQQQMLHVQVEAADAATPSNVWTGKFPASDVEQLTRQTGNSKRFPVFVQMLLTALHRRSETVFVDLLTAADLDLYRQRKLHPGAISEGLTSAATATGNGKRYLILTYAVEFDRVHYPLPLIQELSPPPEVLQRTIRRLRQALAENENVSANESNSRLAEENAALREENRCLKNTLKQYCDNVSGNGHAGINSMGELQRELQASIEENKELIALYQQSREDSAVETTRLRTEVKYVNYTHIRIIELLFSDNS
;
A
#
# COMPACT_ATOMS: atom_id res chain seq x y z
N MET A 1 10.63 -12.36 14.12
CA MET A 1 11.00 -10.98 13.77
C MET A 1 10.00 -10.57 12.72
N GLU A 2 9.20 -9.56 13.01
CA GLU A 2 8.11 -9.12 12.14
C GLU A 2 8.67 -8.57 10.83
N ASP A 3 7.90 -8.72 9.76
CA ASP A 3 8.20 -8.07 8.49
C ASP A 3 8.13 -6.56 8.71
N LEU A 4 9.23 -5.87 8.47
CA LEU A 4 9.35 -4.43 8.69
C LEU A 4 9.69 -3.75 7.38
N GLU A 5 8.99 -2.67 7.05
CA GLU A 5 9.31 -1.81 5.93
C GLU A 5 9.32 -0.36 6.39
N THR A 6 10.35 0.40 5.99
CA THR A 6 10.52 1.80 6.36
C THR A 6 11.26 2.52 5.25
N SER A 7 10.79 3.69 4.86
CA SER A 7 11.45 4.55 3.89
C SER A 7 11.72 5.94 4.49
N ALA A 8 12.85 6.54 4.10
CA ALA A 8 13.23 7.87 4.52
C ALA A 8 13.92 8.62 3.37
N THR A 9 13.60 9.91 3.24
CA THR A 9 14.26 10.79 2.28
C THR A 9 15.50 11.40 2.91
N LEU A 10 16.66 11.20 2.29
CA LEU A 10 17.95 11.67 2.76
C LEU A 10 18.67 12.44 1.67
N GLU A 11 19.45 13.43 2.09
CA GLU A 11 20.33 14.18 1.19
C GLU A 11 21.77 13.70 1.39
N PHE A 12 22.37 13.22 0.30
CA PHE A 12 23.77 12.79 0.23
C PHE A 12 24.48 13.65 -0.81
N HIS A 13 25.59 14.29 -0.44
CA HIS A 13 26.42 15.09 -1.35
C HIS A 13 25.65 16.15 -2.16
N GLY A 14 24.57 16.72 -1.61
CA GLY A 14 23.73 17.73 -2.28
C GLY A 14 22.65 17.17 -3.23
N ALA A 15 22.49 15.84 -3.30
CA ALA A 15 21.44 15.17 -4.04
C ALA A 15 20.49 14.44 -3.09
N ARG A 16 19.19 14.46 -3.41
CA ARG A 16 18.15 13.79 -2.61
C ARG A 16 17.93 12.36 -3.09
N TYR A 17 17.85 11.46 -2.12
CA TYR A 17 17.61 10.04 -2.31
C TYR A 17 16.50 9.57 -1.38
N VAL A 18 15.73 8.60 -1.83
CA VAL A 18 14.78 7.85 -1.00
C VAL A 18 15.44 6.53 -0.66
N VAL A 19 15.67 6.29 0.62
CA VAL A 19 16.24 5.03 1.11
C VAL A 19 15.12 4.21 1.75
N THR A 20 14.85 3.05 1.18
CA THR A 20 13.87 2.08 1.67
C THR A 20 14.60 0.89 2.27
N VAL A 21 14.26 0.56 3.51
CA VAL A 21 14.76 -0.59 4.24
C VAL A 21 13.60 -1.52 4.54
N GLN A 22 13.76 -2.77 4.16
CA GLN A 22 12.80 -3.83 4.38
C GLN A 22 13.50 -5.02 5.02
N VAL A 23 12.88 -5.61 6.03
CA VAL A 23 13.39 -6.79 6.73
C VAL A 23 12.33 -7.88 6.65
N GLN A 24 12.67 -9.00 6.04
CA GLN A 24 11.80 -10.17 5.92
C GLN A 24 12.60 -11.42 6.20
N GLN A 25 12.09 -12.36 7.00
CA GLN A 25 12.70 -13.69 7.19
C GLN A 25 14.23 -13.67 7.53
N GLN A 26 14.69 -12.73 8.37
CA GLN A 26 16.14 -12.54 8.68
C GLN A 26 16.99 -12.11 7.46
N MET A 27 16.38 -11.46 6.47
CA MET A 27 17.03 -10.86 5.31
C MET A 27 16.78 -9.35 5.32
N LEU A 28 17.85 -8.57 5.25
CA LEU A 28 17.80 -7.12 5.10
C LEU A 28 17.84 -6.76 3.61
N HIS A 29 16.78 -6.12 3.15
CA HIS A 29 16.66 -5.52 1.83
C HIS A 29 16.85 -4.00 1.95
N VAL A 30 17.76 -3.46 1.17
CA VAL A 30 18.00 -2.01 1.10
C VAL A 30 17.86 -1.57 -0.34
N GLN A 31 17.00 -0.58 -0.57
CA GLN A 31 16.81 0.07 -1.84
C GLN A 31 17.10 1.56 -1.68
N VAL A 32 17.82 2.13 -2.64
CA VAL A 32 18.12 3.56 -2.70
C VAL A 32 17.71 4.05 -4.07
N GLU A 33 16.82 5.03 -4.10
CA GLU A 33 16.31 5.64 -5.33
C GLU A 33 16.71 7.11 -5.36
N ALA A 34 17.23 7.60 -6.48
CA ALA A 34 17.45 9.03 -6.67
C ALA A 34 16.11 9.74 -6.87
N ALA A 35 15.84 10.80 -6.10
CA ALA A 35 14.60 11.56 -6.21
C ALA A 35 14.56 12.50 -7.43
N ASP A 36 15.62 12.53 -8.24
CA ASP A 36 15.70 13.36 -9.44
C ASP A 36 14.85 12.77 -10.58
N ALA A 37 13.77 13.47 -10.92
CA ALA A 37 12.75 13.06 -11.88
C ALA A 37 13.27 12.92 -13.33
N ALA A 38 14.50 13.37 -13.63
CA ALA A 38 15.04 13.34 -14.98
C ALA A 38 15.54 11.96 -15.45
N THR A 39 15.85 11.02 -14.52
CA THR A 39 16.39 9.70 -14.90
C THR A 39 15.65 8.55 -14.21
N PRO A 40 14.77 7.82 -14.92
CA PRO A 40 13.93 6.77 -14.33
C PRO A 40 14.67 5.46 -13.96
N SER A 41 16.00 5.41 -13.98
CA SER A 41 16.78 4.16 -13.77
C SER A 41 17.85 4.23 -12.68
N ASN A 42 17.71 5.15 -11.73
CA ASN A 42 18.68 5.35 -10.66
C ASN A 42 18.20 4.73 -9.35
N VAL A 43 17.89 3.43 -9.42
CA VAL A 43 17.57 2.59 -8.26
C VAL A 43 18.75 1.65 -8.00
N TRP A 44 19.20 1.59 -6.76
CA TRP A 44 20.24 0.67 -6.30
C TRP A 44 19.68 -0.23 -5.21
N THR A 45 19.84 -1.54 -5.37
CA THR A 45 19.31 -2.52 -4.43
C THR A 45 20.41 -3.42 -3.87
N GLY A 46 20.20 -3.88 -2.64
CA GLY A 46 21.07 -4.82 -1.95
C GLY A 46 20.25 -5.75 -1.05
N LYS A 47 20.61 -7.04 -1.04
CA LYS A 47 19.99 -8.07 -0.21
C LYS A 47 21.07 -8.69 0.67
N PHE A 48 20.85 -8.67 1.98
CA PHE A 48 21.85 -9.05 2.97
C PHE A 48 21.22 -10.02 3.99
N PRO A 49 21.57 -11.32 3.93
CA PRO A 49 21.19 -12.27 4.97
C PRO A 49 21.74 -11.84 6.33
N ALA A 50 21.05 -12.21 7.42
CA ALA A 50 21.51 -11.92 8.77
C ALA A 50 22.94 -12.43 9.05
N SER A 51 23.30 -13.60 8.53
CA SER A 51 24.66 -14.16 8.62
C SER A 51 25.72 -13.22 8.08
N ASP A 52 25.44 -12.61 6.93
CA ASP A 52 26.40 -11.80 6.18
C ASP A 52 26.58 -10.45 6.86
N VAL A 53 25.48 -9.88 7.39
CA VAL A 53 25.52 -8.66 8.21
C VAL A 53 26.31 -8.89 9.51
N GLU A 54 26.08 -10.00 10.19
CA GLU A 54 26.83 -10.33 11.40
C GLU A 54 28.31 -10.62 11.12
N GLN A 55 28.62 -11.22 9.97
CA GLN A 55 29.99 -11.40 9.50
C GLN A 55 30.65 -10.06 9.16
N LEU A 56 29.95 -9.16 8.45
CA LEU A 56 30.41 -7.82 8.12
C LEU A 56 30.77 -7.03 9.39
N THR A 57 29.91 -7.08 10.40
CA THR A 57 30.16 -6.36 11.66
C THR A 57 31.34 -6.96 12.44
N ARG A 58 31.55 -8.28 12.34
CA ARG A 58 32.70 -8.96 12.92
C ARG A 58 34.01 -8.62 12.20
N GLN A 59 33.99 -8.55 10.87
CA GLN A 59 35.17 -8.19 10.06
C GLN A 59 35.64 -6.76 10.31
N THR A 60 34.71 -5.85 10.64
CA THR A 60 35.00 -4.45 10.96
C THR A 60 35.47 -4.24 12.42
N GLY A 61 35.60 -5.31 13.21
CA GLY A 61 36.11 -5.28 14.58
C GLY A 61 35.06 -4.95 15.64
N ASN A 62 33.82 -4.64 15.24
CA ASN A 62 32.73 -4.29 16.16
C ASN A 62 31.47 -5.08 15.81
N SER A 63 31.41 -6.31 16.33
CA SER A 63 30.33 -7.26 16.05
C SER A 63 29.00 -6.79 16.63
N LYS A 64 27.97 -6.81 15.80
CA LYS A 64 26.59 -6.48 16.16
C LYS A 64 25.68 -7.61 15.71
N ARG A 65 24.74 -8.00 16.56
CA ARG A 65 23.67 -8.93 16.19
C ARG A 65 22.79 -8.29 15.11
N PHE A 66 22.22 -9.11 14.22
CA PHE A 66 21.40 -8.61 13.11
C PHE A 66 20.28 -7.64 13.55
N PRO A 67 19.47 -7.92 14.58
CA PRO A 67 18.42 -6.99 15.02
C PRO A 67 18.94 -5.64 15.51
N VAL A 68 20.12 -5.63 16.13
CA VAL A 68 20.77 -4.40 16.60
C VAL A 68 21.25 -3.57 15.42
N PHE A 69 21.85 -4.22 14.42
CA PHE A 69 22.28 -3.55 13.20
C PHE A 69 21.10 -2.90 12.45
N VAL A 70 19.98 -3.63 12.31
CA VAL A 70 18.75 -3.09 11.72
C VAL A 70 18.27 -1.87 12.50
N GLN A 71 18.22 -1.93 13.83
CA GLN A 71 17.80 -0.79 14.65
C GLN A 71 18.73 0.42 14.50
N MET A 72 20.04 0.19 14.42
CA MET A 72 21.02 1.25 14.16
C MET A 72 20.77 1.90 12.81
N LEU A 73 20.51 1.11 11.77
CA LEU A 73 20.21 1.60 10.43
C LEU A 73 18.91 2.43 10.41
N LEU A 74 17.84 1.95 11.05
CA LEU A 74 16.57 2.68 11.17
C LEU A 74 16.73 4.01 11.94
N THR A 75 17.55 4.01 12.99
CA THR A 75 17.85 5.21 13.78
C THR A 75 18.62 6.24 12.95
N ALA A 76 19.59 5.76 12.16
CA ALA A 76 20.38 6.58 11.24
C ALA A 76 19.52 7.16 10.10
N LEU A 77 18.57 6.39 9.56
CA LEU A 77 17.63 6.84 8.52
C LEU A 77 16.78 8.01 8.98
N HIS A 78 16.28 7.96 10.21
CA HIS A 78 15.48 9.04 10.79
C HIS A 78 16.32 10.16 11.43
N ARG A 79 17.65 10.09 11.35
CA ARG A 79 18.58 11.03 12.01
C ARG A 79 18.26 11.25 13.49
N ARG A 80 17.84 10.20 14.20
CA ARG A 80 17.42 10.25 15.62
C ARG A 80 18.59 10.20 16.61
N SER A 81 19.81 9.97 16.13
CA SER A 81 21.01 9.91 16.95
C SER A 81 22.19 10.50 16.18
N GLU A 82 23.06 11.22 16.89
CA GLU A 82 24.32 11.74 16.34
C GLU A 82 25.41 10.66 16.28
N THR A 83 25.23 9.56 17.01
CA THR A 83 26.20 8.45 17.06
C THR A 83 26.07 7.46 15.90
N VAL A 84 24.94 7.46 15.20
CA VAL A 84 24.69 6.59 14.04
C VAL A 84 24.15 7.40 12.88
N PHE A 85 24.86 7.35 11.76
CA PHE A 85 24.43 8.03 10.54
C PHE A 85 24.78 7.20 9.31
N VAL A 86 24.07 7.46 8.23
CA VAL A 86 24.28 6.82 6.94
C VAL A 86 24.89 7.81 5.96
N ASP A 87 25.73 7.30 5.07
CA ASP A 87 26.28 8.03 3.93
C ASP A 87 26.21 7.16 2.68
N LEU A 88 26.19 7.76 1.49
CA LEU A 88 26.08 7.03 0.22
C LEU A 88 27.25 7.41 -0.70
N LEU A 89 28.20 6.49 -0.84
CA LEU A 89 29.40 6.71 -1.65
C LEU A 89 29.32 6.00 -2.99
N THR A 90 29.85 6.63 -4.03
CA THR A 90 30.15 5.98 -5.31
C THR A 90 31.49 5.24 -5.26
N ALA A 91 31.76 4.39 -6.26
CA ALA A 91 33.07 3.75 -6.40
C ALA A 91 34.22 4.79 -6.51
N ALA A 92 33.98 5.93 -7.17
CA ALA A 92 34.95 7.01 -7.27
C ALA A 92 35.19 7.71 -5.92
N ASP A 93 34.12 7.92 -5.13
CA ASP A 93 34.23 8.52 -3.81
C ASP A 93 34.99 7.61 -2.84
N LEU A 94 34.87 6.29 -2.98
CA LEU A 94 35.65 5.32 -2.22
C LEU A 94 37.14 5.40 -2.52
N ASP A 95 37.53 5.58 -3.78
CA ASP A 95 38.93 5.75 -4.17
C ASP A 95 39.50 7.07 -3.63
N LEU A 96 38.72 8.16 -3.68
CA LEU A 96 39.06 9.43 -3.04
C LEU A 96 39.17 9.32 -1.51
N TYR A 97 38.27 8.55 -0.89
CA TYR A 97 38.28 8.30 0.56
C TYR A 97 39.50 7.48 0.98
N ARG A 98 39.88 6.48 0.18
CA ARG A 98 41.10 5.69 0.37
C ARG A 98 42.35 6.55 0.19
N GLN A 99 42.42 7.37 -0.85
CA GLN A 99 43.54 8.27 -1.09
C GLN A 99 43.72 9.29 0.05
N ARG A 100 42.62 9.85 0.59
CA ARG A 100 42.67 10.76 1.75
C ARG A 100 43.02 10.07 3.06
N LYS A 101 42.57 8.82 3.29
CA LYS A 101 42.94 8.06 4.50
C LYS A 101 44.36 7.50 4.44
N LEU A 102 44.91 7.25 3.24
CA LEU A 102 46.21 6.63 3.08
C LEU A 102 47.39 7.61 3.21
N HIS A 103 47.32 8.92 2.86
CA HIS A 103 48.44 9.86 3.16
C HIS A 103 48.10 11.36 3.05
N PRO A 104 48.41 12.21 4.06
CA PRO A 104 48.72 13.64 3.90
C PRO A 104 50.16 13.93 3.38
N GLY A 105 50.81 12.93 2.78
CA GLY A 105 52.18 13.02 2.27
C GLY A 105 53.00 11.76 2.53
N ALA A 106 52.89 10.77 1.66
CA ALA A 106 54.00 9.89 1.27
C ALA A 106 53.62 9.09 0.02
N ILE A 107 54.62 8.89 -0.81
CA ILE A 107 54.69 8.00 -1.97
C ILE A 107 55.09 6.60 -1.48
N SER A 108 54.31 5.56 -1.79
CA SER A 108 54.79 4.36 -2.50
C SER A 108 53.76 3.21 -2.51
N GLU A 109 53.65 2.61 -3.70
CA GLU A 109 53.68 1.17 -4.00
C GLU A 109 52.92 0.16 -3.11
N GLY A 110 51.96 -0.51 -3.74
CA GLY A 110 51.75 -1.94 -3.52
C GLY A 110 50.56 -2.35 -2.67
N LEU A 111 49.34 -2.31 -3.24
CA LEU A 111 48.37 -3.40 -3.01
C LEU A 111 47.32 -3.48 -4.13
N THR A 112 47.57 -4.41 -5.05
CA THR A 112 46.61 -5.11 -5.92
C THR A 112 45.42 -4.30 -6.45
N SER A 113 45.66 -3.62 -7.56
CA SER A 113 44.64 -3.25 -8.55
C SER A 113 43.94 -4.52 -9.06
N ALA A 114 42.82 -4.86 -8.43
CA ALA A 114 41.79 -5.74 -8.97
C ALA A 114 40.44 -5.04 -8.93
N ALA A 115 40.34 -3.88 -9.59
CA ALA A 115 39.09 -3.29 -10.04
C ALA A 115 39.37 -2.18 -11.05
N THR A 116 39.85 -2.58 -12.23
CA THR A 116 39.78 -1.75 -13.43
C THR A 116 38.32 -1.40 -13.74
N ALA A 117 38.00 -0.11 -13.63
CA ALA A 117 37.26 0.66 -14.63
C ALA A 117 35.99 0.05 -15.27
N THR A 118 35.05 -0.48 -14.50
CA THR A 118 33.71 -0.89 -15.02
C THR A 118 32.54 -0.68 -14.03
N GLY A 119 32.75 0.06 -12.94
CA GLY A 119 31.81 0.16 -11.82
C GLY A 119 30.80 1.31 -11.85
N ASN A 120 30.38 1.81 -13.03
CA ASN A 120 29.54 3.02 -13.11
C ASN A 120 28.16 2.91 -12.41
N GLY A 121 27.73 1.69 -12.06
CA GLY A 121 26.46 1.43 -11.37
C GLY A 121 26.56 0.91 -9.93
N LYS A 122 27.76 0.81 -9.32
CA LYS A 122 27.87 0.34 -7.92
C LYS A 122 27.87 1.51 -6.95
N ARG A 123 27.05 1.42 -5.90
CA ARG A 123 27.02 2.37 -4.78
C ARG A 123 27.22 1.63 -3.47
N TYR A 124 27.70 2.33 -2.46
CA TYR A 124 27.90 1.77 -1.13
C TYR A 124 27.17 2.64 -0.11
N LEU A 125 26.16 2.06 0.54
CA LEU A 125 25.53 2.70 1.69
C LEU A 125 26.39 2.38 2.92
N ILE A 126 26.94 3.39 3.56
CA ILE A 126 27.85 3.24 4.69
C ILE A 126 27.11 3.62 5.96
N LEU A 127 26.81 2.63 6.80
CA LEU A 127 26.38 2.89 8.17
C LEU A 127 27.62 3.19 9.02
N THR A 128 27.71 4.41 9.55
CA THR A 128 28.79 4.80 10.46
C THR A 128 28.28 4.80 11.89
N TYR A 129 28.97 4.07 12.75
CA TYR A 129 28.80 4.10 14.20
C TYR A 129 29.97 4.87 14.81
N ALA A 130 29.72 6.05 15.35
CA ALA A 130 30.70 6.93 15.97
C ALA A 130 30.31 7.21 17.43
N VAL A 131 31.10 6.67 18.35
CA VAL A 131 31.03 6.95 19.79
C VAL A 131 32.34 7.57 20.26
N GLU A 132 32.41 8.01 21.52
CA GLU A 132 33.49 8.87 22.06
C GLU A 132 34.93 8.43 21.71
N PHE A 133 35.18 7.12 21.60
CA PHE A 133 36.51 6.57 21.32
C PHE A 133 36.55 5.54 20.19
N ASP A 134 35.42 5.31 19.49
CA ASP A 134 35.34 4.30 18.43
C ASP A 134 34.55 4.81 17.24
N ARG A 135 35.07 4.58 16.04
CA ARG A 135 34.41 4.94 14.77
C ARG A 135 34.52 3.78 13.80
N VAL A 136 33.39 3.12 13.58
CA VAL A 136 33.29 1.94 12.74
C VAL A 136 32.38 2.22 11.56
N HIS A 137 32.80 1.76 10.39
CA HIS A 137 32.04 1.89 9.15
C HIS A 137 31.62 0.52 8.66
N TYR A 138 30.32 0.34 8.41
CA TYR A 138 29.75 -0.87 7.86
C TYR A 138 29.29 -0.59 6.41
N PRO A 139 30.12 -0.92 5.40
CA PRO A 139 29.77 -0.70 4.00
C PRO A 139 28.78 -1.76 3.50
N LEU A 140 27.64 -1.32 2.98
CA LEU A 140 26.63 -2.16 2.33
C LEU A 140 26.69 -1.94 0.81
N PRO A 141 27.21 -2.90 0.02
CA PRO A 141 27.31 -2.78 -1.42
C PRO A 141 25.93 -2.88 -2.08
N LEU A 142 25.56 -1.87 -2.84
CA LEU A 142 24.33 -1.80 -3.62
C LEU A 142 24.64 -1.89 -5.12
N ILE A 143 23.81 -2.64 -5.83
CA ILE A 143 23.92 -2.85 -7.27
C ILE A 143 22.84 -2.04 -7.95
N GLN A 144 23.18 -1.29 -9.00
CA GLN A 144 22.18 -0.59 -9.80
C GLN A 144 21.23 -1.60 -10.43
N GLU A 145 19.95 -1.42 -10.14
CA GLU A 145 18.89 -2.15 -10.82
C GLU A 145 18.71 -1.51 -12.20
N LEU A 146 19.21 -2.20 -13.23
CA LEU A 146 18.90 -1.87 -14.61
C LEU A 146 17.46 -2.32 -14.85
N SER A 147 16.50 -1.40 -14.67
CA SER A 147 15.13 -1.66 -15.08
C SER A 147 15.15 -2.22 -16.51
N PRO A 148 14.46 -3.34 -16.79
CA PRO A 148 14.40 -3.86 -18.16
C PRO A 148 13.84 -2.77 -19.08
N PRO A 149 14.28 -2.74 -20.35
CA PRO A 149 13.88 -1.70 -21.29
C PRO A 149 12.35 -1.56 -21.32
N PRO A 150 11.82 -0.34 -21.49
CA PRO A 150 10.39 -0.06 -21.41
C PRO A 150 9.57 -0.94 -22.37
N GLU A 151 10.16 -1.40 -23.47
CA GLU A 151 9.56 -2.34 -24.42
C GLU A 151 9.25 -3.70 -23.80
N VAL A 152 10.10 -4.21 -22.91
CA VAL A 152 9.92 -5.50 -22.23
C VAL A 152 8.81 -5.39 -21.20
N LEU A 153 8.76 -4.27 -20.46
CA LEU A 153 7.69 -3.97 -19.51
C LEU A 153 6.36 -3.80 -20.26
N GLN A 154 6.32 -3.04 -21.35
CA GLN A 154 5.14 -2.87 -22.19
C GLN A 154 4.67 -4.19 -22.80
N ARG A 155 5.59 -5.04 -23.28
CA ARG A 155 5.25 -6.39 -23.78
C ARG A 155 4.64 -7.24 -22.67
N THR A 156 5.18 -7.16 -21.46
CA THR A 156 4.66 -7.89 -20.29
C THR A 156 3.28 -7.36 -19.88
N ILE A 157 3.09 -6.04 -19.83
CA ILE A 157 1.79 -5.40 -19.56
C ILE A 157 0.77 -5.80 -20.62
N ARG A 158 1.15 -5.78 -21.91
CA ARG A 158 0.26 -6.21 -23.00
C ARG A 158 -0.15 -7.66 -22.85
N ARG A 159 0.81 -8.55 -22.56
CA ARG A 159 0.55 -9.97 -22.33
C ARG A 159 -0.38 -10.20 -21.14
N LEU A 160 -0.15 -9.51 -20.02
CA LEU A 160 -0.98 -9.62 -18.82
C LEU A 160 -2.39 -9.07 -19.06
N ARG A 161 -2.52 -7.91 -19.72
CA ARG A 161 -3.83 -7.37 -20.12
C ARG A 161 -4.58 -8.31 -21.04
N GLN A 162 -3.88 -8.95 -21.98
CA GLN A 162 -4.47 -9.94 -22.88
C GLN A 162 -4.94 -11.18 -22.12
N ALA A 163 -4.12 -11.71 -21.20
CA ALA A 163 -4.52 -12.85 -20.37
C ALA A 163 -5.74 -12.54 -19.48
N LEU A 164 -5.85 -11.32 -18.96
CA LEU A 164 -7.03 -10.88 -18.21
C LEU A 164 -8.28 -10.77 -19.10
N ALA A 165 -8.14 -10.18 -20.29
CA ALA A 165 -9.24 -10.07 -21.25
C ALA A 165 -9.73 -11.44 -21.76
N GLU A 166 -8.82 -12.39 -21.96
CA GLU A 166 -9.18 -13.78 -22.31
C GLU A 166 -9.94 -14.46 -21.17
N ASN A 167 -9.55 -14.22 -19.92
CA ASN A 167 -10.22 -14.79 -18.75
C ASN A 167 -11.61 -14.15 -18.49
N GLU A 168 -11.74 -12.84 -18.71
CA GLU A 168 -13.03 -12.14 -18.67
C GLU A 168 -13.98 -12.63 -19.76
N ASN A 169 -13.50 -12.84 -20.99
CA ASN A 169 -14.32 -13.34 -22.09
C ASN A 169 -14.80 -14.78 -21.85
N VAL A 170 -13.96 -15.66 -21.29
CA VAL A 170 -14.36 -17.03 -20.93
C VAL A 170 -15.42 -17.01 -19.82
N SER A 171 -15.20 -16.22 -18.77
CA SER A 171 -16.16 -16.07 -17.66
C SER A 171 -17.49 -15.45 -18.12
N ALA A 172 -17.45 -14.46 -19.00
CA ALA A 172 -18.63 -13.80 -19.57
C ALA A 172 -19.41 -14.72 -20.53
N ASN A 173 -18.74 -15.57 -21.31
CA ASN A 173 -19.42 -16.52 -22.20
C ASN A 173 -20.10 -17.65 -21.43
N GLU A 174 -19.44 -18.20 -20.40
CA GLU A 174 -20.04 -19.24 -19.56
C GLU A 174 -21.25 -18.74 -18.77
N SER A 175 -21.15 -17.52 -18.22
CA SER A 175 -22.27 -16.88 -17.51
C SER A 175 -23.41 -16.50 -18.47
N ASN A 176 -23.12 -15.93 -19.65
CA ASN A 176 -24.16 -15.65 -20.65
C ASN A 176 -24.83 -16.92 -21.18
N SER A 177 -24.09 -18.01 -21.39
CA SER A 177 -24.68 -19.29 -21.83
C SER A 177 -25.63 -19.85 -20.78
N ARG A 178 -25.24 -19.84 -19.50
CA ARG A 178 -26.09 -20.29 -18.39
C ARG A 178 -27.32 -19.41 -18.23
N LEU A 179 -27.15 -18.09 -18.27
CA LEU A 179 -28.26 -17.14 -18.20
C LEU A 179 -29.20 -17.26 -19.40
N ALA A 180 -28.70 -17.61 -20.59
CA ALA A 180 -29.52 -17.83 -21.78
C ALA A 180 -30.36 -19.12 -21.67
N GLU A 181 -29.77 -20.20 -21.18
CA GLU A 181 -30.49 -21.46 -20.90
C GLU A 181 -31.56 -21.26 -19.81
N GLU A 182 -31.22 -20.56 -18.73
CA GLU A 182 -32.15 -20.25 -17.65
C GLU A 182 -33.30 -19.33 -18.13
N ASN A 183 -33.00 -18.32 -18.95
CA ASN A 183 -34.02 -17.47 -19.56
C ASN A 183 -34.92 -18.25 -20.53
N ALA A 184 -34.39 -19.23 -21.26
CA ALA A 184 -35.19 -20.08 -22.14
C ALA A 184 -36.14 -20.98 -21.33
N ALA A 185 -35.64 -21.59 -20.25
CA ALA A 185 -36.45 -22.40 -19.34
C ALA A 185 -37.55 -21.57 -18.66
N LEU A 186 -37.21 -20.39 -18.12
CA LEU A 186 -38.18 -19.49 -17.50
C LEU A 186 -39.23 -18.97 -18.49
N ARG A 187 -38.86 -18.74 -19.76
CA ARG A 187 -39.83 -18.36 -20.80
C ARG A 187 -40.80 -19.48 -21.13
N GLU A 188 -40.31 -20.71 -21.16
CA GLU A 188 -41.15 -21.89 -21.40
C GLU A 188 -42.09 -22.15 -20.22
N GLU A 189 -41.61 -22.03 -18.99
CA GLU A 189 -42.43 -22.12 -17.78
C GLU A 189 -43.52 -21.05 -17.77
N ASN A 190 -43.16 -19.79 -18.08
CA ASN A 190 -44.13 -18.70 -18.22
C ASN A 190 -45.17 -18.98 -19.30
N ARG A 191 -44.78 -19.63 -20.41
CA ARG A 191 -45.71 -20.02 -21.47
C ARG A 191 -46.70 -21.08 -20.99
N CYS A 192 -46.21 -22.11 -20.30
CA CYS A 192 -47.04 -23.14 -19.70
C CYS A 192 -48.00 -22.56 -18.66
N LEU A 193 -47.49 -21.76 -17.71
CA LEU A 193 -48.29 -21.10 -16.68
C LEU A 193 -49.37 -20.19 -17.29
N LYS A 194 -49.05 -19.41 -18.32
CA LYS A 194 -50.03 -18.59 -19.05
C LYS A 194 -51.11 -19.45 -19.71
N ASN A 195 -50.76 -20.58 -20.30
CA ASN A 195 -51.73 -21.49 -20.90
C ASN A 195 -52.63 -22.13 -19.84
N THR A 196 -52.08 -22.52 -18.70
CA THR A 196 -52.85 -23.05 -17.55
C THR A 196 -53.78 -21.98 -16.98
N LEU A 197 -53.29 -20.76 -16.74
CA LEU A 197 -54.13 -19.63 -16.29
C LEU A 197 -55.25 -19.32 -17.27
N LYS A 198 -54.98 -19.36 -18.58
CA LYS A 198 -56.00 -19.18 -19.60
C LYS A 198 -57.07 -20.27 -19.52
N GLN A 199 -56.67 -21.53 -19.35
CA GLN A 199 -57.58 -22.66 -19.13
C GLN A 199 -58.44 -22.49 -17.86
N TYR A 200 -57.85 -21.99 -16.78
CA TYR A 200 -58.58 -21.68 -15.55
C TYR A 200 -59.55 -20.51 -15.75
N CYS A 201 -59.18 -19.44 -16.46
CA CYS A 201 -60.08 -18.33 -16.78
C CYS A 201 -61.23 -18.75 -17.71
N ASP A 202 -60.96 -19.62 -18.67
CA ASP A 202 -61.98 -20.20 -19.56
C ASP A 202 -62.95 -21.11 -18.76
N ASN A 203 -62.44 -21.86 -17.77
CA ASN A 203 -63.28 -22.64 -16.84
C ASN A 203 -64.06 -21.78 -15.84
N VAL A 204 -63.52 -20.64 -15.39
CA VAL A 204 -64.19 -19.68 -14.49
C VAL A 204 -65.30 -18.92 -15.22
N SER A 205 -65.17 -18.71 -16.53
CA SER A 205 -66.24 -18.15 -17.37
C SER A 205 -67.43 -19.11 -17.55
N GLY A 206 -67.26 -20.40 -17.26
CA GLY A 206 -68.32 -21.43 -17.29
C GLY A 206 -69.08 -21.64 -15.97
N ASN A 207 -68.61 -21.10 -14.85
CA ASN A 207 -69.28 -21.27 -13.55
C ASN A 207 -69.17 -19.97 -12.73
N GLY A 208 -69.88 -18.93 -13.18
CA GLY A 208 -69.92 -17.64 -12.53
C GLY A 208 -70.67 -17.70 -11.20
N HIS A 209 -70.01 -17.31 -10.11
CA HIS A 209 -70.40 -16.12 -9.30
C HIS A 209 -69.53 -15.94 -8.03
N ALA A 210 -68.77 -16.93 -7.58
CA ALA A 210 -68.08 -16.86 -6.27
C ALA A 210 -66.63 -16.34 -6.30
N GLY A 211 -65.88 -16.56 -7.39
CA GLY A 211 -64.43 -16.26 -7.45
C GLY A 211 -64.07 -14.80 -7.71
N ILE A 212 -64.98 -14.00 -8.26
CA ILE A 212 -64.72 -12.60 -8.66
C ILE A 212 -64.61 -11.68 -7.44
N ASN A 213 -65.37 -11.94 -6.37
CA ASN A 213 -65.34 -11.13 -5.15
C ASN A 213 -64.02 -11.34 -4.36
N SER A 214 -63.54 -12.58 -4.29
CA SER A 214 -62.32 -12.94 -3.55
C SER A 214 -61.04 -12.35 -4.18
N MET A 215 -60.97 -12.29 -5.51
CA MET A 215 -59.84 -11.66 -6.22
C MET A 215 -59.80 -10.14 -6.04
N GLY A 216 -60.97 -9.49 -6.04
CA GLY A 216 -61.08 -8.04 -5.83
C GLY A 216 -60.69 -7.61 -4.40
N GLU A 217 -60.99 -8.44 -3.41
CA GLU A 217 -60.58 -8.23 -2.01
C GLU A 217 -59.06 -8.36 -1.84
N LEU A 218 -58.47 -9.43 -2.38
CA LEU A 218 -57.01 -9.65 -2.34
C LEU A 218 -56.24 -8.54 -3.05
N GLN A 219 -56.76 -8.02 -4.17
CA GLN A 219 -56.14 -6.91 -4.89
C GLN A 219 -56.20 -5.60 -4.09
N ARG A 220 -57.28 -5.37 -3.33
CA ARG A 220 -57.40 -4.20 -2.46
C ARG A 220 -56.45 -4.30 -1.26
N GLU A 221 -56.34 -5.47 -0.65
CA GLU A 221 -55.44 -5.72 0.48
C GLU A 221 -53.97 -5.54 0.07
N LEU A 222 -53.59 -6.06 -1.10
CA LEU A 222 -52.26 -5.89 -1.65
C LEU A 222 -51.94 -4.40 -1.89
N GLN A 223 -52.91 -3.64 -2.40
CA GLN A 223 -52.71 -2.22 -2.65
C GLN A 223 -52.64 -1.40 -1.36
N ALA A 224 -53.39 -1.77 -0.33
CA ALA A 224 -53.27 -1.18 1.01
C ALA A 224 -51.90 -1.47 1.63
N SER A 225 -51.41 -2.70 1.53
CA SER A 225 -50.08 -3.08 2.04
C SER A 225 -48.92 -2.41 1.29
N ILE A 226 -49.08 -2.15 -0.01
CA ILE A 226 -48.12 -1.37 -0.80
C ILE A 226 -48.07 0.08 -0.30
N GLU A 227 -49.22 0.68 -0.02
CA GLU A 227 -49.28 2.07 0.44
C GLU A 227 -48.74 2.21 1.86
N GLU A 228 -49.10 1.28 2.76
CA GLU A 228 -48.54 1.23 4.12
C GLU A 228 -47.01 1.08 4.10
N ASN A 229 -46.46 0.21 3.23
CA ASN A 229 -45.01 0.09 3.08
C ASN A 229 -44.35 1.38 2.58
N LYS A 230 -44.98 2.11 1.66
CA LYS A 230 -44.45 3.40 1.19
C LYS A 230 -44.42 4.43 2.32
N GLU A 231 -45.49 4.51 3.11
CA GLU A 231 -45.56 5.40 4.28
C GLU A 231 -44.50 5.02 5.31
N LEU A 232 -44.30 3.73 5.55
CA LEU A 232 -43.26 3.21 6.44
C LEU A 232 -41.86 3.65 5.98
N ILE A 233 -41.58 3.51 4.68
CA ILE A 233 -40.29 3.93 4.09
C ILE A 233 -40.09 5.44 4.25
N ALA A 234 -41.14 6.24 4.01
CA ALA A 234 -41.08 7.69 4.18
C ALA A 234 -40.79 8.09 5.64
N LEU A 235 -41.46 7.45 6.59
CA LEU A 235 -41.21 7.64 8.02
C LEU A 235 -39.79 7.25 8.44
N TYR A 236 -39.28 6.13 7.92
CA TYR A 236 -37.89 5.71 8.18
C TYR A 236 -36.88 6.72 7.61
N GLN A 237 -37.11 7.27 6.43
CA GLN A 237 -36.25 8.28 5.83
C GLN A 237 -36.27 9.57 6.66
N GLN A 238 -37.46 10.04 7.04
CA GLN A 238 -37.61 11.23 7.88
C GLN A 238 -36.92 11.07 9.24
N SER A 239 -37.17 9.97 9.96
CA SER A 239 -36.52 9.70 11.25
C SER A 239 -35.00 9.63 11.12
N ARG A 240 -34.48 9.09 10.01
CA ARG A 240 -33.04 9.04 9.73
C ARG A 240 -32.47 10.44 9.48
N GLU A 241 -33.17 11.29 8.76
CA GLU A 241 -32.79 12.69 8.51
C GLU A 241 -32.81 13.50 9.81
N ASP A 242 -33.87 13.39 10.60
CA ASP A 242 -33.98 14.06 11.91
C ASP A 242 -32.84 13.64 12.84
N SER A 243 -32.53 12.34 12.89
CA SER A 243 -31.41 11.81 13.67
C SER A 243 -30.06 12.33 13.17
N ALA A 244 -29.89 12.49 11.85
CA ALA A 244 -28.68 13.06 11.27
C ALA A 244 -28.53 14.54 11.63
N VAL A 245 -29.61 15.32 11.54
CA VAL A 245 -29.61 16.73 11.94
C VAL A 245 -29.26 16.86 13.42
N GLU A 246 -29.91 16.09 14.30
CA GLU A 246 -29.66 16.17 15.74
C GLU A 246 -28.22 15.74 16.10
N THR A 247 -27.69 14.69 15.46
CA THR A 247 -26.29 14.31 15.66
C THR A 247 -25.31 15.37 15.17
N THR A 248 -25.60 16.09 14.07
CA THR A 248 -24.76 17.22 13.65
C THR A 248 -24.83 18.41 14.62
N ARG A 249 -26.01 18.69 15.17
CA ARG A 249 -26.21 19.73 16.19
C ARG A 249 -25.41 19.43 17.45
N LEU A 250 -25.57 18.23 18.02
CA LEU A 250 -24.85 17.80 19.22
C LEU A 250 -23.33 17.78 19.00
N ARG A 251 -22.85 17.34 17.82
CA ARG A 251 -21.41 17.42 17.49
C ARG A 251 -20.89 18.85 17.49
N THR A 252 -21.70 19.81 17.04
CA THR A 252 -21.31 21.22 17.01
C THR A 252 -21.26 21.79 18.43
N GLU A 253 -22.22 21.43 19.28
CA GLU A 253 -22.26 21.82 20.69
C GLU A 253 -21.08 21.24 21.48
N VAL A 254 -20.76 19.95 21.29
CA VAL A 254 -19.57 19.31 21.90
C VAL A 254 -18.29 20.01 21.47
N LYS A 255 -18.15 20.37 20.19
CA LYS A 255 -16.99 21.13 19.70
C LYS A 255 -16.90 22.51 20.36
N TYR A 256 -18.02 23.20 20.54
CA TYR A 256 -18.08 24.50 21.19
C TYR A 256 -17.70 24.41 22.68
N VAL A 257 -18.23 23.41 23.40
CA VAL A 257 -17.87 23.15 24.81
C VAL A 257 -16.40 22.80 24.94
N ASN A 258 -15.85 21.94 24.08
CA ASN A 258 -14.42 21.61 24.10
C ASN A 258 -13.55 22.84 23.81
N TYR A 259 -13.92 23.66 22.84
CA TYR A 259 -13.18 24.89 22.52
C TYR A 259 -13.20 25.88 23.69
N THR A 260 -14.36 26.07 24.33
CA THR A 260 -14.47 26.95 25.51
C THR A 260 -13.71 26.39 26.72
N HIS A 261 -13.74 25.07 26.94
CA HIS A 261 -12.97 24.42 28.01
C HIS A 261 -11.46 24.58 27.82
N ILE A 262 -10.94 24.34 26.61
CA ILE A 262 -9.52 24.57 26.27
C ILE A 262 -9.13 26.03 26.51
N ARG A 263 -9.97 26.97 26.07
CA ARG A 263 -9.70 28.41 26.22
C ARG A 263 -9.74 28.87 27.69
N ILE A 264 -10.60 28.28 28.52
CA ILE A 264 -10.61 28.53 29.97
C ILE A 264 -9.33 27.98 30.62
N ILE A 265 -8.87 26.80 30.23
CA ILE A 265 -7.60 26.23 30.69
C ILE A 265 -6.44 27.17 30.32
N GLU A 266 -6.35 27.63 29.08
CA GLU A 266 -5.29 28.55 28.64
C GLU A 266 -5.29 29.89 29.42
N LEU A 267 -6.46 30.42 29.75
CA LEU A 267 -6.57 31.63 30.57
C LEU A 267 -6.14 31.38 32.03
N LEU A 268 -6.53 30.25 32.63
CA LEU A 268 -6.13 29.88 34.00
C LEU A 268 -4.63 29.59 34.13
N PHE A 269 -3.97 29.11 33.08
CA PHE A 269 -2.52 28.92 33.05
C PHE A 269 -1.73 30.19 32.73
N SER A 270 -2.36 31.20 32.10
CA SER A 270 -1.71 32.49 31.82
C SER A 270 -1.70 33.43 33.03
N ASP A 271 -2.64 33.30 33.97
CA ASP A 271 -2.69 34.10 35.21
C ASP A 271 -1.76 33.57 36.33
N ASN A 272 -1.00 32.50 36.09
CA ASN A 272 -0.11 31.86 37.07
C ASN A 272 1.38 31.98 36.71
N SER A 273 1.74 32.95 35.85
CA SER A 273 3.11 33.39 35.52
C SER A 273 3.26 34.88 35.79
#